data_AF-A0A7V9ZDY9-F1
#
_entry.id   AF-A0A7V9ZDY9-F1
#
_cell.length_a   1.000
_cell.length_b   1.000
_cell.length_c   1.000
_cell.angle_alpha   90.00
_cell.angle_beta   90.00
_cell.angle_gamma   90.00
#
_symmetry.space_group_name_H-M   'P 1'
#
loop_
_entity.id
_entity.type
_entity.pdbx_description
1 polymer ?
#
loop_
_entity_poly.entity_id
_entity_poly.type
_entity_poly.pdbx_seq_one_letter_code
_entity_poly.pdbx_strand_id
1 'polypeptide(L)' 'MPSPGRSGPFRFFFYSNEGSEPPHIHVESGSSTAKLWLTPVSVARSRGFAAKELNA' A
#
# COMPACT_ATOMS: atom_id res chain seq x y z
N MET A 1 4.51 -14.69 9.80
CA MET A 1 3.70 -13.82 8.91
C MET A 1 4.05 -14.15 7.48
N PRO A 2 3.13 -14.65 6.64
CA PRO A 2 3.42 -14.84 5.23
C PRO A 2 3.34 -13.48 4.54
N SER A 3 4.47 -12.96 4.06
CA SER A 3 4.53 -11.69 3.35
C SER A 3 4.03 -11.89 1.91
N PRO A 4 2.96 -11.19 1.49
CA PRO A 4 2.60 -11.08 0.08
C PRO A 4 3.83 -10.63 -0.73
N GLY A 5 4.01 -11.20 -1.92
CA GLY A 5 5.24 -11.15 -2.71
C GLY A 5 5.93 -9.78 -2.76
N ARG A 6 7.25 -9.81 -2.72
CA ARG A 6 8.10 -8.63 -2.87
C ARG A 6 8.29 -8.34 -4.36
N SER A 7 7.89 -7.16 -4.82
CA SER A 7 8.21 -6.67 -6.16
C SER A 7 9.26 -5.57 -6.03
N GLY A 8 10.54 -5.91 -6.22
CA GLY A 8 11.64 -4.95 -6.02
C GLY A 8 11.73 -4.42 -4.57
N PRO A 9 11.88 -3.10 -4.34
CA PRO A 9 11.94 -2.53 -2.99
C PRO A 9 10.58 -2.46 -2.29
N PHE A 10 9.48 -2.77 -3.00
CA PHE A 10 8.12 -2.65 -2.49
C PHE A 10 7.67 -3.90 -1.75
N ARG A 11 7.14 -3.69 -0.55
CA ARG A 11 6.57 -4.72 0.33
C ARG A 11 5.07 -4.49 0.47
N PHE A 12 4.29 -5.50 0.13
CA PHE A 12 2.85 -5.45 0.21
C PHE A 12 2.36 -6.21 1.44
N PHE A 13 1.42 -5.66 2.20
CA PHE A 13 0.86 -6.33 3.36
C PHE A 13 -0.56 -5.82 3.70
N PHE A 14 -1.27 -6.63 4.48
CA PHE A 14 -2.60 -6.31 5.00
C PHE A 14 -2.51 -6.23 6.52
N TYR A 15 -3.16 -5.26 7.15
CA TYR A 15 -3.38 -5.33 8.59
C TYR A 15 -4.68 -6.10 8.87
N SER A 16 -4.61 -7.07 9.77
CA SER A 16 -5.77 -7.90 10.12
C SER A 16 -6.85 -7.17 10.95
N ASN A 17 -6.64 -5.90 11.32
CA ASN A 17 -7.50 -5.16 12.24
C ASN A 17 -7.83 -3.73 11.74
N GLU A 18 -8.17 -3.58 10.46
CA GLU A 18 -8.55 -2.29 9.86
C GLU A 18 -10.07 -2.04 9.79
N GLY A 19 -10.84 -2.72 10.65
CA GLY A 19 -12.26 -2.41 10.85
C GLY A 19 -13.12 -2.64 9.60
N SER A 20 -13.97 -1.67 9.27
CA SER A 20 -14.95 -1.73 8.16
C SER A 20 -14.53 -0.92 6.93
N GLU A 21 -13.24 -0.66 6.75
CA GLU A 21 -12.75 0.03 5.56
C GLU A 21 -12.89 -0.86 4.30
N PRO A 22 -13.06 -0.26 3.09
CA PRO A 22 -13.07 -0.99 1.84
C PRO A 22 -11.81 -1.85 1.66
N PRO A 23 -11.84 -2.92 0.86
CA PRO A 23 -10.67 -3.74 0.59
C PRO A 23 -9.48 -2.89 0.12
N HIS A 24 -8.36 -2.98 0.82
CA HIS A 24 -7.16 -2.19 0.54
C HIS A 24 -5.89 -2.96 0.91
N ILE A 25 -4.76 -2.48 0.41
CA ILE A 25 -3.43 -3.04 0.64
C ILE A 25 -2.47 -1.93 1.05
N HIS A 26 -1.54 -2.24 1.94
CA HIS A 26 -0.46 -1.34 2.31
C HIS A 26 0.80 -1.71 1.54
N VAL A 27 1.54 -0.68 1.15
CA VAL A 27 2.79 -0.78 0.41
C VAL A 27 3.86 0.00 1.15
N GLU A 28 4.96 -0.66 1.49
CA GLU A 28 6.15 -0.04 2.10
C GLU A 28 7.32 -0.12 1.13
N SER A 29 8.09 0.97 1.00
CA SER A 29 9.34 1.02 0.25
C SER A 29 10.34 1.90 1.00
N GLY A 30 11.35 1.30 1.64
CA GLY A 30 12.31 2.03 2.46
C GLY A 30 11.64 2.78 3.63
N SER A 31 11.72 4.11 3.62
CA SER A 31 11.07 5.01 4.59
C SER A 31 9.70 5.52 4.15
N SER A 32 9.18 5.01 3.04
CA SER A 32 7.91 5.43 2.42
C SER A 32 6.83 4.36 2.62
N THR A 33 5.59 4.80 2.84
CA THR A 33 4.41 3.94 3.03
C THR A 33 3.20 4.48 2.28
N ALA A 34 2.43 3.62 1.66
CA ALA A 34 1.20 3.96 0.95
C ALA A 34 0.09 2.95 1.27
N LYS A 35 -1.15 3.42 1.20
CA LYS A 35 -2.38 2.64 1.30
C LYS A 35 -3.12 2.79 -0.02
N LEU A 36 -3.46 1.67 -0.64
CA LEU A 36 -4.15 1.58 -1.92
C LEU A 36 -5.48 0.86 -1.72
N TRP A 37 -6.58 1.48 -2.13
CA TRP A 37 -7.86 0.78 -2.31
C TRP A 37 -7.73 -0.26 -3.42
N LEU A 38 -8.42 -1.38 -3.30
CA LEU A 38 -8.47 -2.42 -4.35
C LEU A 38 -9.63 -2.19 -5.32
N THR A 39 -10.69 -1.50 -4.88
CA THR A 39 -11.91 -1.32 -5.67
C THR A 39 -12.54 0.06 -5.42
N PRO A 40 -12.44 1.03 -6.36
CA PRO A 40 -11.49 1.04 -7.48
C PRO A 40 -10.04 1.11 -6.99
N VAL A 41 -9.09 0.66 -7.82
CA VAL A 41 -7.66 0.77 -7.50
C VAL A 41 -7.28 2.25 -7.45
N SER A 42 -6.99 2.76 -6.25
CA SER A 42 -6.73 4.18 -6.04
C SER A 42 -5.91 4.42 -4.76
N VAL A 43 -5.12 5.48 -4.76
CA VAL A 43 -4.31 5.85 -3.59
C VAL A 43 -5.21 6.44 -2.51
N ALA A 44 -5.35 5.73 -1.41
CA ALA A 44 -6.06 6.21 -0.22
C ALA A 44 -5.20 7.18 0.58
N ARG A 45 -3.93 6.83 0.75
CA ARG A 45 -2.96 7.60 1.52
C ARG A 45 -1.55 7.28 1.06
N SER A 46 -0.67 8.26 1.08
CA SER A 46 0.75 8.06 0.89
C SER A 46 1.56 8.94 1.83
N ARG A 47 2.72 8.44 2.24
CA ARG A 47 3.67 9.15 3.08
C ARG A 47 5.08 8.77 2.62
N GLY A 48 5.89 9.77 2.28
CA GLY A 48 7.27 9.56 1.81
C GLY A 48 7.40 9.21 0.33
N PHE A 49 6.34 8.74 -0.34
CA PHE A 49 6.32 8.57 -1.79
C PHE A 49 6.22 9.93 -2.50
N ALA A 50 7.02 10.15 -3.53
CA ALA A 50 6.86 11.32 -4.38
C ALA A 50 5.53 11.20 -5.15
N ALA A 51 4.83 12.32 -5.37
CA ALA A 51 3.53 12.32 -6.08
C ALA A 51 3.59 11.64 -7.46
N LYS A 52 4.78 11.62 -8.08
CA LYS A 52 5.04 10.98 -9.38
C LYS A 52 5.17 9.45 -9.31
N GLU A 53 5.48 8.89 -8.14
CA GLU A 53 5.54 7.43 -7.92
C GLU A 53 4.15 6.82 -7.69
N LEU A 54 3.15 7.65 -7.42
CA LEU A 54 1.77 7.24 -7.11
C LEU A 54 0.79 7.44 -8.28
N ASN A 55 1.27 7.98 -9.40
CA ASN A 55 0.45 8.45 -10.52
C ASN A 55 0.99 7.99 -11.88
N ALA A 56 1.80 6.92 -11.89
CA ALA A 56 2.37 6.32 -13.11
C ALA A 56 1.54 5.12 -13.57
#